data_AF-A0A4Q0SV34-F1
#
_entry.id   AF-A0A4Q0SV34-F1
#
_cell.length_a   1.000
_cell.length_b   1.000
_cell.length_c   1.000
_cell.angle_alpha   90.00
_cell.angle_beta   90.00
_cell.angle_gamma   90.00
#
_symmetry.space_group_name_H-M   'P 1'
#
loop_
_entity.id
_entity.type
_entity.pdbx_description
1 polymer ?
#
loop_
_entity_poly.entity_id
_entity_poly.type
_entity_poly.pdbx_seq_one_letter_code
_entity_poly.pdbx_strand_id
1 'polypeptide(L)' 'MPSCSAVEALDRQEPFINQTLASSALAMLAQLFRYGSLTYHGGFFNARTGQMSSLPIDPDMWKRGRRRRPTSRPT' A
#
# COMPACT_ATOMS: atom_id res chain seq x y z
N MET A 1 -20.72 -9.99 -10.81
CA MET A 1 -19.91 -11.04 -10.14
C MET A 1 -18.70 -10.38 -9.50
N PRO A 2 -18.23 -10.85 -8.33
CA PRO A 2 -17.04 -10.31 -7.68
C PRO A 2 -15.80 -10.52 -8.58
N SER A 3 -14.81 -9.62 -8.47
CA SER A 3 -13.52 -9.82 -9.15
C SER A 3 -12.79 -11.03 -8.56
N CYS A 4 -11.92 -11.69 -9.33
CA CYS A 4 -11.09 -12.79 -8.79
C CYS A 4 -10.28 -12.35 -7.56
N SER A 5 -9.79 -11.10 -7.55
CA SER A 5 -9.11 -10.51 -6.40
C SER A 5 -10.01 -10.29 -5.19
N ALA A 6 -11.30 -10.00 -5.39
CA ALA A 6 -12.25 -9.87 -4.29
C ALA A 6 -12.60 -11.24 -3.70
N VAL A 7 -12.71 -12.27 -4.54
CA VAL A 7 -12.91 -13.66 -4.09
C VAL A 7 -11.71 -14.14 -3.28
N GLU A 8 -10.50 -13.95 -3.79
CA GLU A 8 -9.26 -14.30 -3.08
C GLU A 8 -9.12 -13.53 -1.75
N ALA A 9 -9.51 -12.25 -1.72
CA ALA A 9 -9.49 -11.47 -0.49
C ALA A 9 -10.46 -12.00 0.57
N LEU A 10 -11.64 -12.50 0.19
CA LEU A 10 -12.58 -13.12 1.14
C LEU A 10 -12.05 -14.43 1.75
N ASP A 11 -11.24 -15.17 0.99
CA ASP A 11 -10.63 -16.42 1.46
C ASP A 11 -9.45 -16.17 2.40
N ARG A 12 -8.71 -15.05 2.20
CA ARG A 12 -7.47 -14.74 2.93
C ARG A 12 -7.60 -13.66 3.98
N GLN A 13 -8.65 -12.85 3.93
CA GLN A 13 -8.88 -11.67 4.75
C GLN A 13 -10.36 -11.56 5.11
N GLU A 14 -10.70 -10.63 6.00
CA GLU A 14 -12.09 -10.33 6.33
C GLU A 14 -12.74 -9.46 5.24
N PRO A 15 -14.09 -9.45 5.14
CA PRO A 15 -14.80 -8.53 4.26
C PRO A 15 -14.39 -7.07 4.49
N PHE A 16 -14.46 -6.26 3.43
CA PHE A 16 -14.18 -4.81 3.42
C PHE A 16 -12.72 -4.37 3.62
N ILE A 17 -11.76 -5.27 3.85
CA ILE A 17 -10.34 -4.90 4.01
C ILE A 17 -9.81 -4.14 2.79
N ASN A 18 -10.07 -4.62 1.58
CA ASN A 18 -9.67 -3.94 0.35
C ASN A 18 -10.26 -2.53 0.25
N GLN A 19 -11.51 -2.35 0.68
CA GLN A 19 -12.19 -1.05 0.64
C GLN A 19 -11.54 -0.08 1.64
N THR A 20 -11.26 -0.54 2.86
CA THR A 20 -10.55 0.24 3.88
C THR A 20 -9.17 0.69 3.40
N LEU A 21 -8.39 -0.23 2.83
CA LEU A 21 -7.07 0.06 2.30
C LEU A 21 -7.12 1.00 1.10
N ALA A 22 -8.10 0.83 0.20
CA ALA A 22 -8.30 1.71 -0.94
C ALA A 22 -8.63 3.14 -0.50
N SER A 23 -9.53 3.31 0.48
CA SER A 23 -9.86 4.63 1.04
C SER A 23 -8.64 5.31 1.69
N SER A 24 -7.83 4.55 2.43
CA SER A 24 -6.58 5.07 3.02
C SER A 24 -5.57 5.49 1.94
N ALA A 25 -5.41 4.70 0.89
CA ALA A 25 -4.55 5.03 -0.25
C ALA A 25 -5.04 6.29 -0.99
N LEU A 26 -6.35 6.43 -1.20
CA LEU A 26 -6.95 7.62 -1.80
C LEU A 26 -6.71 8.88 -0.94
N ALA A 27 -6.76 8.77 0.38
CA ALA A 27 -6.43 9.87 1.28
C ALA A 27 -4.96 10.31 1.14
N MET A 28 -4.02 9.35 1.03
CA MET A 28 -2.62 9.67 0.72
C MET A 28 -2.49 10.36 -0.63
N LEU A 29 -3.12 9.84 -1.69
CA LEU A 29 -3.07 10.47 -3.01
C LEU A 29 -3.65 11.89 -2.98
N ALA A 30 -4.74 12.11 -2.27
CA ALA A 30 -5.31 13.45 -2.09
C ALA A 30 -4.33 14.41 -1.39
N GLN A 31 -3.62 13.93 -0.36
CA GLN A 31 -2.57 14.71 0.30
C GLN A 31 -1.43 15.03 -0.68
N LEU A 32 -0.96 14.03 -1.44
CA LEU A 32 0.10 14.22 -2.43
C LEU A 32 -0.29 15.25 -3.49
N PHE A 33 -1.49 15.16 -4.05
CA PHE A 33 -1.95 16.10 -5.07
C PHE A 33 -2.17 17.50 -4.50
N ARG A 34 -2.68 17.61 -3.27
CA ARG A 34 -2.94 18.90 -2.61
C ARG A 34 -1.68 19.64 -2.18
N TYR A 35 -0.68 18.92 -1.66
CA TYR A 35 0.50 19.54 -1.02
C TYR A 35 1.81 19.27 -1.78
N GLY A 36 1.77 18.48 -2.87
CA GLY A 36 2.96 18.12 -3.65
C GLY A 36 3.94 17.20 -2.93
N SER A 37 3.60 16.73 -1.72
CA SER A 37 4.48 15.92 -0.88
C SER A 37 3.69 15.00 0.06
N LEU A 38 4.36 13.97 0.56
CA LEU A 38 3.86 13.05 1.57
C LEU A 38 4.83 13.00 2.74
N THR A 39 4.30 12.82 3.95
CA THR A 39 5.10 12.59 5.17
C THR A 39 5.37 11.10 5.40
N TYR A 40 4.57 10.21 4.80
CA TYR A 40 4.69 8.76 4.84
C TYR A 40 4.35 8.17 3.47
N HIS A 41 4.91 7.00 3.14
CA HIS A 41 4.74 6.39 1.82
C HIS A 41 3.80 5.19 1.80
N GLY A 42 3.18 4.89 2.93
CA GLY A 42 2.23 3.79 3.10
C GLY A 42 1.85 3.61 4.55
N GLY A 43 1.07 2.58 4.83
CA GLY A 43 0.75 2.18 6.20
C GLY A 43 0.52 0.69 6.30
N PHE A 44 0.85 0.14 7.47
CA PHE A 44 0.50 -1.23 7.84
C PHE A 44 -0.85 -1.21 8.54
N PHE A 45 -1.78 -2.04 8.07
CA PHE A 45 -3.08 -2.23 8.71
C PHE A 45 -3.12 -3.60 9.38
N ASN A 46 -3.33 -3.60 10.70
CA ASN A 46 -3.52 -4.80 11.47
C ASN A 46 -5.01 -5.12 11.56
N ALA A 47 -5.51 -6.00 10.67
CA ALA A 47 -6.93 -6.36 10.62
C ALA A 47 -7.46 -6.96 11.93
N ARG A 48 -6.62 -7.64 12.71
CA ARG A 48 -7.02 -8.23 14.01
C ARG A 48 -7.29 -7.19 15.09
N THR A 49 -6.59 -6.06 15.06
CA THR A 49 -6.66 -5.01 16.11
C THR A 49 -7.28 -3.70 15.61
N GLY A 50 -7.49 -3.57 14.29
CA GLY A 50 -7.96 -2.36 13.64
C GLY A 50 -6.93 -1.22 13.58
N GLN A 51 -5.70 -1.44 14.04
CA GLN A 51 -4.69 -0.38 14.11
C GLN A 51 -4.01 -0.15 12.76
N MET A 52 -3.80 1.12 12.41
CA MET A 52 -3.02 1.52 11.24
C MET A 52 -1.78 2.30 11.66
N SER A 53 -0.60 1.85 11.25
CA SER A 53 0.68 2.51 11.52
C SER A 53 1.32 3.00 10.23
N SER A 54 1.74 4.26 10.17
CA SER A 54 2.37 4.84 8.99
C SER A 54 3.77 4.29 8.76
N LEU A 55 4.17 4.19 7.49
CA LEU A 55 5.51 3.86 7.05
C LEU A 55 6.25 5.15 6.67
N PRO A 56 7.13 5.67 7.54
CA PRO A 56 7.82 6.92 7.28
C PRO A 56 8.74 6.81 6.07
N ILE A 57 8.96 7.92 5.37
CA ILE A 57 9.88 7.96 4.25
C ILE A 57 11.32 7.95 4.78
N ASP A 58 12.05 6.85 4.56
CA ASP A 58 13.50 6.76 4.75
C ASP A 58 14.21 6.89 3.39
N PRO A 59 14.90 8.02 3.11
CA PRO A 59 15.60 8.24 1.84
C PRO A 59 16.65 7.17 1.53
N ASP A 60 17.33 6.62 2.54
CA ASP A 60 18.37 5.63 2.35
C ASP A 60 17.79 4.24 2.07
N MET A 61 16.64 3.91 2.67
CA MET A 61 15.87 2.72 2.29
C MET A 61 15.46 2.75 0.82
N TRP A 62 14.97 3.89 0.34
CA TRP A 62 14.56 4.05 -1.05
C TRP A 62 15.74 3.95 -2.03
N LYS A 63 16.92 4.48 -1.67
CA LYS A 63 18.16 4.29 -2.45
C LYS A 63 18.54 2.80 -2.55
N ARG A 64 18.40 2.03 -1.47
CA ARG A 64 18.67 0.58 -1.46
C ARG A 64 17.67 -0.20 -2.33
N GLY A 65 16.38 0.14 -2.27
CA GLY A 65 15.33 -0.48 -3.09
C GLY A 65 15.55 -0.28 -4.59
N ARG A 66 15.99 0.93 -5.01
CA ARG A 66 16.32 1.21 -6.42
C ARG A 66 17.47 0.34 -6.97
N ARG A 67 18.42 -0.07 -6.13
CA ARG A 67 19.54 -0.93 -6.53
C ARG A 67 19.13 -2.40 -6.76
N ARG A 68 17.94 -2.80 -6.29
CA ARG A 68 17.46 -4.20 -6.34
C ARG A 68 16.57 -4.52 -7.53
N ARG A 69 16.36 -3.64 -8.51
CA ARG A 69 15.76 -4.06 -9.79
C ARG A 69 16.71 -5.07 -10.45
N PRO A 70 16.37 -6.37 -10.55
CA PRO A 70 17.15 -7.26 -11.39
C PRO A 70 16.92 -6.78 -12.82
N THR A 71 17.99 -6.43 -13.52
CA THR A 71 17.98 -6.29 -14.97
C THR A 71 17.79 -7.68 -15.58
N SER A 72 16.55 -8.17 -15.65
CA SER A 72 16.27 -9.37 -16.43
C SER A 72 14.84 -9.38 -16.95
N ARG A 73 14.71 -9.21 -18.27
CA ARG A 73 13.84 -9.99 -19.17
C ARG A 73 14.17 -9.60 -20.63
N PRO A 74 13.95 -10.46 -21.66
CA PRO A 74 13.70 -11.91 -21.69
C PRO A 74 14.61 -12.65 -22.71
N THR A 75 14.58 -13.99 -22.71
CA THR A 75 14.80 -14.81 -23.92
C THR A 75 13.65 -15.80 -24.03
#